data_AF-A0A353P221-F1
#
_entry.id   AF-A0A353P221-F1
#
_cell.length_a   1.000
_cell.length_b   1.000
_cell.length_c   1.000
_cell.angle_alpha   90.00
_cell.angle_beta   90.00
_cell.angle_gamma   90.00
#
_symmetry.space_group_name_H-M   'P 1'
#
loop_
_entity.id
_entity.type
_entity.pdbx_description
1 polymer ?
#
loop_
_entity_poly.entity_id
_entity_poly.type
_entity_poly.pdbx_seq_one_letter_code
_entity_poly.pdbx_strand_id
1 'polypeptide(L)'
;MEFQNWPINEIKMNKFKYIFCILIMTFTNAFAWVEWNHITGNSHSWNNPQNWGGIIPTLSTDPIIRGQGSGHEAVIDSSVSATGCTMWMGYSGQADLTISGGTVTVGSDIVLGDSAPGIATMIMTDGSFNHTSGWLYVGFNGANGTINLHGGTLTTFKVLLSSANAHMDITHGKLIITNPDSIGVISEINGYVQSGRLTFFNGNPQAAYKATVNAQGHTEITASKRAADVYNPSPANNSTGVSRNPTISWLPGTTSKRVLPALIDFKNDQTLCEFSGTAIYSTQFNVSDNQRTLLSLGEVFGISEVTLNGINLGHRWFGEHNYDVSNALIIGTNVLEIKVITTLSNYFSVWENPVAQIWTTDRQPVSEGMVGPVLLLKQE
;
A
#
# COMPACT_ATOMS: atom_id res chain seq x y z
N MET A 1 -41.22 30.72 -39.65
CA MET A 1 -40.49 29.85 -40.60
C MET A 1 -39.09 30.40 -40.74
N GLU A 2 -38.12 29.51 -40.79
CA GLU A 2 -36.68 29.77 -40.89
C GLU A 2 -36.23 30.79 -41.96
N PHE A 3 -35.12 31.46 -41.60
CA PHE A 3 -34.02 32.08 -42.37
C PHE A 3 -34.27 32.95 -43.63
N GLN A 4 -33.76 34.20 -43.60
CA GLN A 4 -32.89 34.73 -44.66
C GLN A 4 -32.10 36.01 -44.25
N ASN A 5 -30.77 35.88 -44.36
CA ASN A 5 -29.74 36.80 -44.89
C ASN A 5 -29.35 38.17 -44.24
N TRP A 6 -28.05 38.18 -43.87
CA TRP A 6 -27.00 39.21 -43.75
C TRP A 6 -27.17 40.62 -44.37
N PRO A 7 -26.48 41.66 -43.83
CA PRO A 7 -25.13 41.99 -44.32
C PRO A 7 -24.07 42.34 -43.27
N ILE A 8 -22.81 42.11 -43.66
CA ILE A 8 -21.53 42.45 -43.02
C ILE A 8 -21.15 43.90 -43.42
N ASN A 9 -20.48 44.65 -42.51
CA ASN A 9 -19.30 45.51 -42.75
C ASN A 9 -18.91 46.18 -41.40
N GLU A 10 -17.90 45.65 -40.71
CA GLU A 10 -16.48 46.07 -40.67
C GLU A 10 -16.19 47.16 -39.62
N ILE A 11 -15.24 46.88 -38.70
CA ILE A 11 -14.01 47.68 -38.49
C ILE A 11 -12.93 46.79 -37.84
N LYS A 12 -11.92 46.50 -38.67
CA LYS A 12 -10.47 46.33 -38.44
C LYS A 12 -9.97 45.57 -37.21
N MET A 13 -9.49 44.35 -37.46
CA MET A 13 -8.37 43.75 -36.72
C MET A 13 -7.21 43.49 -37.69
N ASN A 14 -6.06 44.06 -37.38
CA ASN A 14 -4.85 43.98 -38.18
C ASN A 14 -4.35 42.54 -38.29
N LYS A 15 -3.96 42.18 -39.51
CA LYS A 15 -3.36 40.91 -39.90
C LYS A 15 -2.05 40.68 -39.15
N PHE A 16 -1.96 39.60 -38.38
CA PHE A 16 -0.71 38.86 -38.21
C PHE A 16 -1.00 37.39 -38.50
N LYS A 17 -0.55 36.92 -39.66
CA LYS A 17 -0.58 35.52 -40.07
C LYS A 17 0.41 34.76 -39.19
N TYR A 18 -0.04 33.96 -38.24
CA TYR A 18 0.77 32.86 -37.72
C TYR A 18 0.65 31.70 -38.71
N ILE A 19 1.59 31.67 -39.65
CA ILE A 19 1.89 30.47 -40.42
C ILE A 19 2.45 29.48 -39.41
N PHE A 20 1.73 28.37 -39.20
CA PHE A 20 2.22 27.24 -38.42
C PHE A 20 3.29 26.53 -39.26
N CYS A 21 4.53 27.02 -39.19
CA CYS A 21 5.69 26.32 -39.72
C CYS A 21 5.93 25.08 -38.85
N ILE A 22 5.59 23.90 -39.37
CA ILE A 22 6.23 22.65 -38.92
C ILE A 22 7.69 22.77 -39.35
N LEU A 23 8.53 23.22 -38.43
CA LEU A 23 9.97 23.21 -38.61
C LEU A 23 10.43 21.76 -38.47
N ILE A 24 10.49 21.04 -39.59
CA ILE A 24 11.32 19.82 -39.67
C ILE A 24 12.76 20.33 -39.63
N MET A 25 13.32 20.50 -38.43
CA MET A 25 14.77 20.60 -38.27
C MET A 25 15.34 19.24 -38.64
N THR A 26 15.94 19.14 -39.82
CA THR A 26 16.90 18.08 -40.10
C THR A 26 18.12 18.37 -39.21
N PHE A 27 18.16 17.77 -38.02
CA PHE A 27 19.37 17.78 -37.21
C PHE A 27 20.44 16.96 -37.96
N THR A 28 21.54 17.61 -38.31
CA THR A 28 22.72 16.98 -38.92
C THR A 28 23.64 16.31 -37.90
N ASN A 29 23.16 16.04 -36.69
CA ASN A 29 23.82 15.12 -35.78
C ASN A 29 23.00 13.83 -35.78
N ALA A 30 23.49 12.80 -36.46
CA ALA A 30 22.95 11.46 -36.30
C ALA A 30 23.25 11.01 -34.86
N PHE A 31 22.32 11.25 -33.94
CA PHE A 31 22.39 10.64 -32.62
C PHE A 31 22.19 9.14 -32.80
N ALA A 32 23.11 8.35 -32.25
CA ALA A 32 22.95 6.91 -32.21
C ALA A 32 21.89 6.60 -31.14
N TRP A 33 20.80 5.99 -31.53
CA TRP A 33 19.88 5.33 -30.62
C TRP A 33 20.45 3.99 -30.16
N VAL A 34 20.20 3.64 -28.90
CA VAL A 34 20.47 2.32 -28.34
C VAL A 34 19.20 1.78 -27.70
N GLU A 35 18.83 0.55 -28.09
CA GLU A 35 17.57 -0.04 -27.67
C GLU A 35 17.79 -1.04 -26.53
N TRP A 36 16.94 -0.95 -25.52
CA TRP A 36 16.88 -1.89 -24.42
C TRP A 36 16.30 -3.22 -24.91
N ASN A 37 17.20 -4.17 -25.15
CA ASN A 37 16.93 -5.49 -25.70
C ASN A 37 17.20 -6.56 -24.62
N HIS A 38 16.61 -6.39 -23.43
CA HIS A 38 16.84 -7.30 -22.31
C HIS A 38 16.74 -8.77 -22.74
N ILE A 39 17.78 -9.54 -22.39
CA ILE A 39 17.86 -10.98 -22.67
C ILE A 39 17.47 -11.71 -21.39
N THR A 40 16.40 -12.52 -21.46
CA THR A 40 15.89 -13.29 -20.33
C THR A 40 17.02 -14.07 -19.63
N GLY A 41 17.14 -13.91 -18.31
CA GLY A 41 18.15 -14.58 -17.48
C GLY A 41 19.42 -13.75 -17.22
N ASN A 42 19.59 -12.60 -17.87
CA ASN A 42 20.64 -11.65 -17.53
C ASN A 42 20.22 -10.68 -16.42
N SER A 43 21.18 -9.97 -15.84
CA SER A 43 20.89 -8.88 -14.90
C SER A 43 20.05 -7.79 -15.56
N HIS A 44 19.06 -7.26 -14.82
CA HIS A 44 18.19 -6.15 -15.24
C HIS A 44 18.87 -4.78 -15.08
N SER A 45 20.13 -4.73 -14.66
CA SER A 45 20.88 -3.48 -14.44
C SER A 45 21.02 -2.67 -15.73
N TRP A 46 20.77 -1.36 -15.65
CA TRP A 46 21.03 -0.41 -16.74
C TRP A 46 22.47 -0.48 -17.25
N ASN A 47 23.44 -0.66 -16.35
CA ASN A 47 24.86 -0.68 -16.70
C ASN A 47 25.36 -2.05 -17.22
N ASN A 48 24.46 -3.01 -17.48
CA ASN A 48 24.82 -4.22 -18.20
C ASN A 48 24.80 -3.94 -19.72
N PRO A 49 25.96 -3.92 -20.42
CA PRO A 49 26.01 -3.61 -21.85
C PRO A 49 25.18 -4.59 -22.70
N GLN A 50 25.00 -5.83 -22.25
CA GLN A 50 24.23 -6.84 -22.98
C GLN A 50 22.75 -6.45 -23.14
N ASN A 51 22.21 -5.66 -22.22
CA ASN A 51 20.84 -5.15 -22.33
C ASN A 51 20.70 -4.05 -23.38
N TRP A 52 21.82 -3.49 -23.88
CA TRP A 52 21.84 -2.39 -24.86
C TRP A 52 22.53 -2.79 -26.18
N GLY A 53 22.54 -4.08 -26.52
CA GLY A 53 23.23 -4.56 -27.72
C GLY A 53 24.76 -4.37 -27.70
N GLY A 54 25.35 -4.21 -26.50
CA GLY A 54 26.78 -4.10 -26.25
C GLY A 54 27.28 -2.70 -25.92
N ILE A 55 26.45 -1.66 -26.02
CA ILE A 55 26.87 -0.27 -25.78
C ILE A 55 25.96 0.39 -24.75
N ILE A 56 26.50 0.68 -23.56
CA ILE A 56 25.75 1.41 -22.52
C ILE A 56 25.43 2.83 -23.02
N PRO A 57 24.20 3.34 -22.84
CA PRO A 57 23.82 4.68 -23.25
C PRO A 57 24.67 5.77 -22.58
N THR A 58 24.99 6.81 -23.35
CA THR A 58 25.74 7.99 -22.90
C THR A 58 24.93 9.27 -23.13
N LEU A 59 25.44 10.43 -22.68
CA LEU A 59 24.81 11.72 -22.95
C LEU A 59 24.77 12.13 -24.43
N SER A 60 25.37 11.36 -25.34
CA SER A 60 25.26 11.55 -26.80
C SER A 60 24.45 10.45 -27.49
N THR A 61 23.78 9.60 -26.73
CA THR A 61 23.07 8.42 -27.22
C THR A 61 21.64 8.46 -26.71
N ASP A 62 20.67 8.12 -27.55
CA ASP A 62 19.25 8.10 -27.16
C ASP A 62 18.87 6.71 -26.63
N PRO A 63 18.73 6.51 -25.30
CA PRO A 63 18.21 5.25 -24.78
C PRO A 63 16.73 5.08 -25.11
N ILE A 64 16.40 3.97 -25.77
CA ILE A 64 15.02 3.60 -26.09
C ILE A 64 14.66 2.32 -25.33
N ILE A 65 13.63 2.38 -24.50
CA ILE A 65 13.05 1.23 -23.80
C ILE A 65 11.67 0.97 -24.39
N ARG A 66 11.47 -0.15 -25.09
CA ARG A 66 10.18 -0.51 -25.70
C ARG A 66 10.05 -2.02 -25.87
N GLY A 67 8.84 -2.48 -26.21
CA GLY A 67 8.59 -3.89 -26.56
C GLY A 67 8.60 -4.89 -25.39
N GLN A 68 8.41 -4.42 -24.16
CA GLN A 68 8.60 -5.22 -22.96
C GLN A 68 7.34 -6.01 -22.58
N GLY A 69 7.43 -7.35 -22.51
CA GLY A 69 6.50 -8.14 -21.70
C GLY A 69 6.89 -8.09 -20.22
N SER A 70 6.12 -8.70 -19.33
CA SER A 70 6.48 -8.82 -17.91
C SER A 70 7.89 -9.42 -17.72
N GLY A 71 8.73 -8.81 -16.90
CA GLY A 71 10.05 -9.33 -16.50
C GLY A 71 11.25 -8.89 -17.36
N HIS A 72 11.13 -7.76 -18.07
CA HIS A 72 12.24 -7.21 -18.87
C HIS A 72 12.71 -5.83 -18.37
N GLU A 73 12.19 -5.35 -17.23
CA GLU A 73 12.37 -3.99 -16.74
C GLU A 73 13.84 -3.53 -16.60
N ALA A 74 14.08 -2.25 -16.89
CA ALA A 74 15.38 -1.64 -16.61
C ALA A 74 15.47 -1.27 -15.12
N VAL A 75 16.60 -1.59 -14.48
CA VAL A 75 16.81 -1.34 -13.04
C VAL A 75 18.04 -0.47 -12.80
N ILE A 76 17.85 0.54 -11.97
CA ILE A 76 18.89 1.47 -11.48
C ILE A 76 18.91 1.37 -9.96
N ASP A 77 19.88 0.63 -9.44
CA ASP A 77 20.13 0.51 -8.00
C ASP A 77 21.21 1.50 -7.53
N SER A 78 21.57 1.45 -6.24
CA SER A 78 22.56 2.34 -5.63
C SER A 78 23.96 2.31 -6.26
N SER A 79 24.29 1.27 -7.02
CA SER A 79 25.58 1.12 -7.70
C SER A 79 25.58 1.68 -9.14
N VAL A 80 24.41 2.05 -9.67
CA VAL A 80 24.24 2.44 -11.08
C VAL A 80 24.24 3.95 -11.25
N SER A 81 25.03 4.41 -12.22
CA SER A 81 24.97 5.77 -12.79
C SER A 81 24.59 5.66 -14.26
N ALA A 82 23.32 5.91 -14.56
CA ALA A 82 22.75 5.85 -15.90
C ALA A 82 22.79 7.21 -16.58
N THR A 83 23.03 7.22 -17.89
CA THR A 83 23.07 8.46 -18.69
C THR A 83 22.33 8.29 -20.01
N GLY A 84 21.80 9.38 -20.58
CA GLY A 84 21.18 9.39 -21.91
C GLY A 84 21.09 10.80 -22.48
N CYS A 85 20.97 10.93 -23.80
CA CYS A 85 20.65 12.19 -24.47
C CYS A 85 19.14 12.43 -24.41
N THR A 86 18.38 11.87 -25.35
CA THR A 86 16.91 11.84 -25.33
C THR A 86 16.43 10.47 -24.93
N MET A 87 15.61 10.36 -23.89
CA MET A 87 15.13 9.07 -23.41
C MET A 87 13.71 8.78 -23.89
N TRP A 88 13.52 7.64 -24.55
CA TRP A 88 12.22 7.19 -25.01
C TRP A 88 11.80 5.91 -24.29
N MET A 89 10.60 5.90 -23.72
CA MET A 89 10.01 4.73 -23.09
C MET A 89 8.63 4.45 -23.65
N GLY A 90 8.36 3.19 -24.01
CA GLY A 90 7.02 2.72 -24.37
C GLY A 90 6.53 3.18 -25.75
N TYR A 91 7.43 3.37 -26.72
CA TYR A 91 7.06 3.72 -28.10
C TYR A 91 6.29 2.57 -28.77
N SER A 92 4.96 2.72 -28.91
CA SER A 92 4.06 1.67 -29.46
C SER A 92 4.22 0.29 -28.82
N GLY A 93 4.65 0.24 -27.55
CA GLY A 93 4.88 -0.97 -26.76
C GLY A 93 4.93 -0.65 -25.27
N GLN A 94 5.26 -1.64 -24.43
CA GLN A 94 5.39 -1.44 -22.99
C GLN A 94 6.86 -1.19 -22.59
N ALA A 95 7.08 -0.39 -21.55
CA ALA A 95 8.38 -0.12 -20.96
C ALA A 95 8.27 0.14 -19.46
N ASP A 96 9.11 -0.52 -18.67
CA ASP A 96 9.15 -0.37 -17.22
C ASP A 96 10.58 -0.02 -16.77
N LEU A 97 10.71 1.03 -15.94
CA LEU A 97 11.96 1.49 -15.34
C LEU A 97 11.80 1.56 -13.83
N THR A 98 12.67 0.87 -13.10
CA THR A 98 12.75 0.92 -11.63
C THR A 98 14.02 1.60 -11.19
N ILE A 99 13.88 2.58 -10.30
CA ILE A 99 14.98 3.35 -9.71
C ILE A 99 14.89 3.16 -8.20
N SER A 100 15.73 2.29 -7.66
CA SER A 100 15.79 2.00 -6.23
C SER A 100 17.01 2.63 -5.54
N GLY A 101 17.74 3.48 -6.27
CA GLY A 101 18.93 4.18 -5.83
C GLY A 101 19.65 4.85 -7.00
N GLY A 102 20.94 5.13 -6.84
CA GLY A 102 21.81 5.51 -7.94
C GLY A 102 21.51 6.89 -8.54
N THR A 103 22.01 7.10 -9.74
CA THR A 103 21.82 8.37 -10.47
C THR A 103 21.37 8.11 -11.91
N VAL A 104 20.45 8.94 -12.39
CA VAL A 104 20.05 9.02 -13.80
C VAL A 104 20.30 10.43 -14.27
N THR A 105 20.98 10.60 -15.41
CA THR A 105 21.17 11.91 -16.03
C THR A 105 20.72 11.87 -17.47
N VAL A 106 19.70 12.66 -17.82
CA VAL A 106 19.20 12.76 -19.20
C VAL A 106 19.39 14.18 -19.72
N GLY A 107 20.04 14.28 -20.88
CA GLY A 107 20.53 15.51 -21.47
C GLY A 107 19.44 16.39 -22.08
N SER A 108 18.47 15.77 -22.74
CA SER A 108 17.39 16.35 -23.53
C SER A 108 16.05 15.72 -23.14
N ASP A 109 15.06 15.75 -24.03
CA ASP A 109 13.69 15.35 -23.73
C ASP A 109 13.58 13.92 -23.17
N ILE A 110 12.57 13.73 -22.33
CA ILE A 110 12.18 12.41 -21.82
C ILE A 110 10.75 12.18 -22.26
N VAL A 111 10.48 11.03 -22.86
CA VAL A 111 9.15 10.64 -23.29
C VAL A 111 8.77 9.32 -22.63
N LEU A 112 7.79 9.37 -21.73
CA LEU A 112 7.20 8.21 -21.06
C LEU A 112 5.84 7.90 -21.68
N GLY A 113 5.82 6.89 -22.53
CA GLY A 113 4.66 6.49 -23.32
C GLY A 113 4.55 7.40 -24.53
N ASP A 114 4.77 6.85 -25.72
CA ASP A 114 4.55 7.54 -26.99
C ASP A 114 3.74 6.67 -27.95
N SER A 115 2.81 7.32 -28.63
CA SER A 115 1.95 6.77 -29.69
C SER A 115 1.12 5.59 -29.19
N ALA A 116 -0.17 5.82 -28.94
CA ALA A 116 -1.10 4.80 -28.48
C ALA A 116 -1.02 3.52 -29.36
N PRO A 117 -0.97 2.30 -28.77
CA PRO A 117 -1.22 1.98 -27.36
C PRO A 117 0.04 1.95 -26.47
N GLY A 118 1.08 2.74 -26.76
CA GLY A 118 2.30 2.81 -25.95
C GLY A 118 2.05 2.96 -24.44
N ILE A 119 2.78 2.19 -23.63
CA ILE A 119 2.69 2.18 -22.16
C ILE A 119 4.10 2.37 -21.59
N ALA A 120 4.27 3.31 -20.67
CA ALA A 120 5.50 3.42 -19.91
C ALA A 120 5.23 3.63 -18.42
N THR A 121 5.92 2.87 -17.59
CA THR A 121 5.90 3.02 -16.13
C THR A 121 7.30 3.32 -15.63
N MET A 122 7.42 4.37 -14.82
CA MET A 122 8.62 4.65 -14.04
C MET A 122 8.29 4.56 -12.55
N ILE A 123 9.04 3.77 -11.80
CA ILE A 123 8.90 3.63 -10.35
C ILE A 123 10.21 4.05 -9.71
N MET A 124 10.14 4.98 -8.77
CA MET A 124 11.30 5.50 -8.05
C MET A 124 11.09 5.34 -6.55
N THR A 125 11.89 4.51 -5.88
CA THR A 125 11.84 4.32 -4.41
C THR A 125 12.99 5.00 -3.69
N ASP A 126 14.08 5.33 -4.39
CA ASP A 126 15.21 6.13 -3.91
C ASP A 126 16.01 6.68 -5.10
N GLY A 127 17.14 7.36 -4.87
CA GLY A 127 18.06 7.83 -5.89
C GLY A 127 17.81 9.25 -6.39
N SER A 128 18.53 9.64 -7.44
CA SER A 128 18.37 10.95 -8.09
C SER A 128 18.20 10.83 -9.59
N PHE A 129 17.15 11.44 -10.13
CA PHE A 129 16.93 11.58 -11.56
C PHE A 129 17.14 13.05 -11.93
N ASN A 130 18.14 13.33 -12.75
CA ASN A 130 18.59 14.65 -13.14
C ASN A 130 18.35 14.87 -14.64
N HIS A 131 17.23 15.50 -14.98
CA HIS A 131 16.92 15.90 -16.35
C HIS A 131 17.41 17.33 -16.59
N THR A 132 18.44 17.48 -17.42
CA THR A 132 19.23 18.72 -17.49
C THR A 132 18.67 19.76 -18.44
N SER A 133 17.98 19.36 -19.51
CA SER A 133 17.33 20.26 -20.46
C SER A 133 16.24 19.52 -21.22
N GLY A 134 15.27 20.23 -21.78
CA GLY A 134 14.13 19.61 -22.49
C GLY A 134 12.91 19.43 -21.60
N TRP A 135 11.90 18.72 -22.12
CA TRP A 135 10.61 18.50 -21.47
C TRP A 135 10.45 17.02 -21.11
N LEU A 136 9.86 16.78 -19.93
CA LEU A 136 9.40 15.45 -19.53
C LEU A 136 7.96 15.28 -19.98
N TYR A 137 7.75 14.53 -21.05
CA TYR A 137 6.45 14.16 -21.58
C TYR A 137 5.98 12.85 -20.92
N VAL A 138 4.76 12.86 -20.39
CA VAL A 138 4.09 11.66 -19.87
C VAL A 138 2.81 11.46 -20.66
N GLY A 139 2.67 10.30 -21.30
CA GLY A 139 1.55 9.98 -22.18
C GLY A 139 1.51 10.82 -23.46
N PHE A 140 2.61 10.87 -24.20
CA PHE A 140 2.72 11.62 -25.44
C PHE A 140 1.93 10.94 -26.58
N ASN A 141 1.41 11.72 -27.54
CA ASN A 141 0.60 11.23 -28.67
C ASN A 141 -0.52 10.22 -28.27
N GLY A 142 -1.20 10.49 -27.15
CA GLY A 142 -2.32 9.68 -26.67
C GLY A 142 -1.93 8.37 -25.96
N ALA A 143 -0.65 8.13 -25.73
CA ALA A 143 -0.16 6.98 -24.99
C ALA A 143 -0.42 7.07 -23.47
N ASN A 144 -0.11 5.98 -22.77
CA ASN A 144 -0.23 5.86 -21.32
C ASN A 144 1.16 5.96 -20.68
N GLY A 145 1.42 7.06 -19.99
CA GLY A 145 2.64 7.24 -19.19
C GLY A 145 2.30 7.30 -17.71
N THR A 146 3.06 6.62 -16.87
CA THR A 146 2.90 6.63 -15.41
C THR A 146 4.23 6.84 -14.71
N ILE A 147 4.27 7.77 -13.76
CA ILE A 147 5.42 8.00 -12.87
C ILE A 147 4.98 7.81 -11.42
N ASN A 148 5.65 6.92 -10.69
CA ASN A 148 5.42 6.69 -9.26
C ASN A 148 6.67 7.10 -8.46
N LEU A 149 6.60 8.27 -7.80
CA LEU A 149 7.66 8.78 -6.92
C LEU A 149 7.41 8.29 -5.48
N HIS A 150 7.80 7.04 -5.23
CA HIS A 150 7.76 6.40 -3.93
C HIS A 150 8.88 6.80 -2.96
N GLY A 151 9.95 7.40 -3.49
CA GLY A 151 11.07 7.99 -2.77
C GLY A 151 12.02 8.70 -3.74
N GLY A 152 13.18 9.14 -3.25
CA GLY A 152 14.19 9.82 -4.08
C GLY A 152 13.77 11.19 -4.61
N THR A 153 14.54 11.74 -5.56
CA THR A 153 14.30 13.06 -6.15
C THR A 153 14.33 13.03 -7.68
N LEU A 154 13.24 13.46 -8.32
CA LEU A 154 13.16 13.74 -9.76
C LEU A 154 13.29 15.24 -9.99
N THR A 155 14.35 15.66 -10.69
CA THR A 155 14.59 17.04 -11.09
C THR A 155 14.40 17.17 -12.59
N THR A 156 13.55 18.09 -13.04
CA THR A 156 13.24 18.31 -14.46
C THR A 156 13.02 19.79 -14.74
N PHE A 157 13.27 20.25 -15.97
CA PHE A 157 12.91 21.61 -16.36
C PHE A 157 11.39 21.79 -16.46
N LYS A 158 10.68 20.85 -17.08
CA LYS A 158 9.22 20.89 -17.23
C LYS A 158 8.66 19.47 -17.21
N VAL A 159 7.45 19.32 -16.67
CA VAL A 159 6.64 18.09 -16.79
C VAL A 159 5.35 18.41 -17.54
N LEU A 160 5.00 17.57 -18.52
CA LEU A 160 3.78 17.68 -19.30
C LEU A 160 3.01 16.36 -19.25
N LEU A 161 1.94 16.30 -18.45
CA LEU A 161 1.00 15.17 -18.45
C LEU A 161 0.07 15.35 -19.65
N SER A 162 0.43 14.74 -20.77
CA SER A 162 -0.02 15.14 -22.12
C SER A 162 -1.32 14.47 -22.56
N SER A 163 -1.61 13.26 -22.07
CA SER A 163 -2.87 12.55 -22.34
C SER A 163 -3.81 12.56 -21.13
N ALA A 164 -5.04 12.07 -21.34
CA ALA A 164 -6.00 11.84 -20.26
C ALA A 164 -5.57 10.68 -19.33
N ASN A 165 -4.77 9.75 -19.85
CA ASN A 165 -4.27 8.58 -19.12
C ASN A 165 -2.86 8.81 -18.55
N ALA A 166 -2.26 9.97 -18.80
CA ALA A 166 -0.98 10.36 -18.22
C ALA A 166 -1.15 10.57 -16.71
N HIS A 167 -0.35 9.86 -15.93
CA HIS A 167 -0.47 9.85 -14.48
C HIS A 167 0.89 10.03 -13.80
N MET A 168 0.89 10.76 -12.69
CA MET A 168 2.01 10.84 -11.77
C MET A 168 1.48 10.74 -10.35
N ASP A 169 2.10 9.90 -9.52
CA ASP A 169 1.83 9.83 -8.09
C ASP A 169 3.08 10.14 -7.27
N ILE A 170 2.95 11.03 -6.27
CA ILE A 170 4.04 11.37 -5.35
C ILE A 170 3.66 10.91 -3.95
N THR A 171 4.51 10.09 -3.32
CA THR A 171 4.29 9.60 -1.95
C THR A 171 5.42 10.04 -1.01
N HIS A 172 6.55 9.36 -0.96
CA HIS A 172 7.73 9.80 -0.20
C HIS A 172 8.83 10.43 -1.07
N GLY A 173 8.63 10.49 -2.40
CA GLY A 173 9.55 11.15 -3.32
C GLY A 173 9.37 12.67 -3.38
N LYS A 174 10.28 13.32 -4.09
CA LYS A 174 10.28 14.76 -4.34
C LYS A 174 10.39 15.05 -5.83
N LEU A 175 9.53 15.93 -6.34
CA LEU A 175 9.64 16.49 -7.68
C LEU A 175 10.19 17.91 -7.60
N ILE A 176 11.23 18.22 -8.37
CA ILE A 176 11.81 19.55 -8.49
C ILE A 176 11.66 20.00 -9.94
N ILE A 177 10.96 21.11 -10.15
CA ILE A 177 10.79 21.74 -11.45
C ILE A 177 11.67 23.00 -11.50
N THR A 178 12.66 22.99 -12.39
CA THR A 178 13.69 24.03 -12.49
C THR A 178 13.30 25.20 -13.39
N ASN A 179 12.14 25.15 -14.06
CA ASN A 179 11.60 26.29 -14.80
C ASN A 179 11.44 27.51 -13.86
N PRO A 180 12.05 28.66 -14.21
CA PRO A 180 12.04 29.86 -13.36
C PRO A 180 10.66 30.51 -13.20
N ASP A 181 9.70 30.22 -14.09
CA ASP A 181 8.31 30.67 -13.94
C ASP A 181 7.56 29.84 -12.89
N SER A 182 7.93 30.02 -11.62
CA SER A 182 7.35 29.27 -10.51
C SER A 182 5.83 29.47 -10.38
N ILE A 183 5.31 30.64 -10.75
CA ILE A 183 3.87 30.93 -10.73
C ILE A 183 3.15 30.08 -11.78
N GLY A 184 3.65 30.08 -13.02
CA GLY A 184 3.12 29.25 -14.10
C GLY A 184 3.21 27.76 -13.78
N VAL A 185 4.34 27.31 -13.23
CA VAL A 185 4.55 25.92 -12.81
C VAL A 185 3.55 25.51 -11.73
N ILE A 186 3.37 26.32 -10.68
CA ILE A 186 2.40 26.01 -9.60
C ILE A 186 0.98 25.95 -10.17
N SER A 187 0.61 26.86 -11.07
CA SER A 187 -0.69 26.84 -11.75
C SER A 187 -0.90 25.55 -12.54
N GLU A 188 0.10 25.11 -13.30
CA GLU A 188 0.06 23.88 -14.08
C GLU A 188 -0.06 22.63 -13.19
N ILE A 189 0.72 22.57 -12.10
CA ILE A 189 0.65 21.52 -11.08
C ILE A 189 -0.76 21.45 -10.47
N ASN A 190 -1.34 22.59 -10.09
CA ASN A 190 -2.71 22.65 -9.56
C ASN A 190 -3.72 22.09 -10.57
N GLY A 191 -3.56 22.40 -11.86
CA GLY A 191 -4.39 21.84 -12.93
C GLY A 191 -4.29 20.32 -13.02
N TYR A 192 -3.08 19.75 -12.91
CA TYR A 192 -2.90 18.30 -12.89
C TYR A 192 -3.56 17.64 -11.68
N VAL A 193 -3.42 18.24 -10.49
CA VAL A 193 -4.07 17.76 -9.27
C VAL A 193 -5.59 17.80 -9.40
N GLN A 194 -6.16 18.91 -9.87
CA GLN A 194 -7.61 19.05 -10.07
C GLN A 194 -8.15 18.03 -11.07
N SER A 195 -7.37 17.71 -12.11
CA SER A 195 -7.75 16.70 -13.11
C SER A 195 -7.54 15.25 -12.65
N GLY A 196 -6.95 15.01 -11.47
CA GLY A 196 -6.62 13.67 -10.98
C GLY A 196 -5.42 13.01 -11.70
N ARG A 197 -4.69 13.75 -12.53
CA ARG A 197 -3.52 13.25 -13.27
C ARG A 197 -2.22 13.33 -12.46
N LEU A 198 -2.17 14.23 -11.48
CA LEU A 198 -1.15 14.22 -10.44
C LEU A 198 -1.83 13.90 -9.11
N THR A 199 -1.50 12.76 -8.51
CA THR A 199 -2.02 12.35 -7.21
C THR A 199 -0.93 12.24 -6.16
N PHE A 200 -1.38 12.08 -4.93
CA PHE A 200 -0.51 11.92 -3.78
C PHE A 200 -0.97 10.73 -2.97
N PHE A 201 -0.02 9.86 -2.58
CA PHE A 201 -0.33 8.63 -1.86
C PHE A 201 -1.42 7.78 -2.54
N ASN A 202 -1.26 7.54 -3.84
CA ASN A 202 -2.19 6.77 -4.67
C ASN A 202 -3.62 7.34 -4.64
N GLY A 203 -3.74 8.66 -4.83
CA GLY A 203 -5.04 9.36 -4.84
C GLY A 203 -5.73 9.47 -3.49
N ASN A 204 -4.99 9.39 -2.38
CA ASN A 204 -5.59 9.46 -1.04
C ASN A 204 -6.24 10.85 -0.82
N PRO A 205 -7.55 10.91 -0.50
CA PRO A 205 -8.26 12.18 -0.29
C PRO A 205 -7.76 12.97 0.94
N GLN A 206 -6.99 12.33 1.83
CA GLN A 206 -6.36 12.95 3.00
C GLN A 206 -4.89 13.31 2.77
N ALA A 207 -4.33 13.02 1.60
CA ALA A 207 -3.00 13.46 1.27
C ALA A 207 -2.97 14.99 1.14
N ALA A 208 -2.03 15.61 1.82
CA ALA A 208 -1.66 16.99 1.58
C ALA A 208 -0.41 16.99 0.69
N TYR A 209 -0.23 18.06 -0.06
CA TYR A 209 1.02 18.32 -0.75
C TYR A 209 1.46 19.75 -0.49
N LYS A 210 2.75 19.98 -0.64
CA LYS A 210 3.35 21.32 -0.62
C LYS A 210 4.03 21.54 -1.96
N ALA A 211 3.73 22.67 -2.59
CA ALA A 211 4.47 23.22 -3.70
C ALA A 211 5.15 24.51 -3.22
N THR A 212 6.46 24.49 -3.07
CA THR A 212 7.24 25.62 -2.52
C THR A 212 8.39 25.98 -3.43
N VAL A 213 8.73 27.26 -3.53
CA VAL A 213 9.93 27.69 -4.24
C VAL A 213 11.13 27.64 -3.29
N ASN A 214 12.17 26.90 -3.66
CA ASN A 214 13.39 26.78 -2.86
C ASN A 214 14.34 27.97 -3.06
N ALA A 215 15.47 27.97 -2.35
CA ALA A 215 16.45 29.05 -2.40
C ALA A 215 17.09 29.25 -3.78
N GLN A 216 17.08 28.22 -4.64
CA GLN A 216 17.57 28.27 -6.01
C GLN A 216 16.50 28.78 -7.01
N GLY A 217 15.28 29.10 -6.54
CA GLY A 217 14.19 29.53 -7.40
C GLY A 217 13.43 28.38 -8.09
N HIS A 218 13.73 27.13 -7.74
CA HIS A 218 13.04 25.96 -8.31
C HIS A 218 11.79 25.63 -7.50
N THR A 219 10.76 25.13 -8.19
CA THR A 219 9.52 24.68 -7.53
C THR A 219 9.70 23.24 -7.05
N GLU A 220 9.58 23.02 -5.75
CA GLU A 220 9.63 21.70 -5.11
C GLU A 220 8.22 21.25 -4.73
N ILE A 221 7.86 20.03 -5.15
CA ILE A 221 6.61 19.38 -4.83
C ILE A 221 6.91 18.15 -3.97
N THR A 222 6.31 18.12 -2.77
CA THR A 222 6.39 17.00 -1.83
C THR A 222 5.02 16.67 -1.29
N ALA A 223 4.80 15.39 -0.95
CA ALA A 223 3.57 14.93 -0.34
C ALA A 223 3.76 14.68 1.15
N SER A 224 2.70 14.88 1.93
CA SER A 224 2.62 14.41 3.30
C SER A 224 1.25 13.83 3.57
N LYS A 225 1.20 12.74 4.34
CA LYS A 225 -0.06 12.25 4.91
C LYS A 225 -0.44 13.14 6.08
N ARG A 226 -1.74 13.47 6.19
CA ARG A 226 -2.29 13.89 7.48
C ARG A 226 -2.18 12.68 8.43
N ALA A 227 -1.73 12.89 9.67
CA ALA A 227 -1.35 11.84 10.62
C ALA A 227 -2.51 10.96 11.17
N ALA A 228 -3.55 10.68 10.37
CA ALA A 228 -4.57 9.69 10.72
C ALA A 228 -4.27 8.40 9.96
N ASP A 229 -3.91 7.37 10.72
CA ASP A 229 -3.38 6.10 10.25
C ASP A 229 -4.37 5.27 9.42
N VAL A 230 -3.78 4.44 8.54
CA VAL A 230 -4.39 3.35 7.75
C VAL A 230 -5.21 3.75 6.51
N TYR A 231 -4.51 4.24 5.47
CA TYR A 231 -4.99 4.18 4.09
C TYR A 231 -3.96 3.47 3.21
N ASN A 232 -4.41 2.42 2.51
CA ASN A 232 -3.62 1.47 1.68
C ASN A 232 -2.77 0.43 2.45
N PRO A 233 -3.39 -0.47 3.24
CA PRO A 233 -2.69 -1.65 3.76
C PRO A 233 -2.13 -2.49 2.60
N SER A 234 -0.99 -3.16 2.80
CA SER A 234 -0.47 -4.18 1.88
C SER A 234 -0.47 -5.52 2.61
N PRO A 235 -1.21 -6.54 2.14
CA PRO A 235 -2.04 -6.53 0.93
C PRO A 235 -3.25 -5.58 1.06
N ALA A 236 -3.67 -4.98 -0.06
CA ALA A 236 -4.87 -4.14 -0.12
C ALA A 236 -6.10 -4.91 0.35
N ASN A 237 -7.09 -4.23 0.92
CA ASN A 237 -8.36 -4.85 1.26
C ASN A 237 -8.92 -5.57 0.02
N ASN A 238 -9.35 -6.83 0.21
CA ASN A 238 -9.84 -7.71 -0.85
C ASN A 238 -8.81 -8.18 -1.89
N SER A 239 -7.51 -8.06 -1.61
CA SER A 239 -6.46 -8.65 -2.46
C SER A 239 -6.71 -10.15 -2.69
N THR A 240 -6.61 -10.58 -3.94
CA THR A 240 -6.64 -11.99 -4.32
C THR A 240 -5.22 -12.58 -4.23
N GLY A 241 -5.08 -13.88 -4.00
CA GLY A 241 -3.75 -14.52 -3.87
C GLY A 241 -3.05 -14.33 -2.51
N VAL A 242 -3.62 -13.56 -1.58
CA VAL A 242 -3.27 -13.64 -0.16
C VAL A 242 -3.74 -15.01 0.34
N SER A 243 -2.82 -15.84 0.83
CA SER A 243 -3.22 -17.11 1.46
C SER A 243 -4.21 -16.79 2.58
N ARG A 244 -5.49 -17.17 2.40
CA ARG A 244 -6.51 -17.09 3.46
C ARG A 244 -6.17 -17.99 4.66
N ASN A 245 -5.15 -18.82 4.50
CA ASN A 245 -4.59 -19.68 5.52
C ASN A 245 -3.15 -19.21 5.79
N PRO A 246 -2.92 -18.16 6.60
CA PRO A 246 -1.62 -18.06 7.24
C PRO A 246 -1.41 -19.40 7.97
N THR A 247 -0.35 -20.13 7.65
CA THR A 247 0.06 -21.28 8.46
C THR A 247 0.67 -20.71 9.73
N ILE A 248 -0.20 -20.37 10.69
CA ILE A 248 0.21 -20.10 12.06
C ILE A 248 0.45 -21.49 12.65
N SER A 249 1.71 -21.92 12.65
CA SER A 249 2.11 -23.09 13.44
C SER A 249 2.44 -22.60 14.84
N TRP A 250 1.49 -22.73 15.76
CA TRP A 250 1.83 -22.81 17.18
C TRP A 250 2.07 -24.28 17.49
N LEU A 251 3.15 -24.58 18.20
CA LEU A 251 3.18 -25.83 18.96
C LEU A 251 2.24 -25.58 20.15
N PRO A 252 1.13 -26.33 20.29
CA PRO A 252 0.40 -26.32 21.55
C PRO A 252 1.40 -26.67 22.64
N GLY A 253 1.50 -25.81 23.65
CA GLY A 253 2.06 -26.21 24.92
C GLY A 253 1.34 -27.47 25.43
N THR A 254 2.01 -28.18 26.31
CA THR A 254 1.52 -29.39 26.97
C THR A 254 0.04 -29.28 27.34
N THR A 255 -0.80 -30.16 26.80
CA THR A 255 -2.20 -30.27 27.23
C THR A 255 -2.26 -31.05 28.54
N SER A 256 -2.80 -30.45 29.59
CA SER A 256 -3.09 -31.14 30.85
C SER A 256 -4.60 -31.20 31.08
N LYS A 257 -5.09 -32.30 31.68
CA LYS A 257 -6.48 -32.47 32.06
C LYS A 257 -6.56 -32.72 33.55
N ARG A 258 -7.40 -31.98 34.25
CA ARG A 258 -7.64 -32.10 35.69
C ARG A 258 -9.13 -31.95 35.98
N VAL A 259 -9.62 -32.70 36.97
CA VAL A 259 -10.96 -32.48 37.53
C VAL A 259 -10.86 -31.37 38.57
N LEU A 260 -11.63 -30.31 38.39
CA LEU A 260 -11.76 -29.23 39.37
C LEU A 260 -13.01 -29.49 40.24
N PRO A 261 -12.88 -29.62 41.57
CA PRO A 261 -14.03 -29.82 42.46
C PRO A 261 -14.92 -28.56 42.58
N ALA A 262 -14.37 -27.39 42.25
CA ALA A 262 -15.06 -26.12 42.18
C ALA A 262 -14.42 -25.23 41.11
N LEU A 263 -15.17 -24.24 40.62
CA LEU A 263 -14.62 -23.15 39.83
C LEU A 263 -13.73 -22.27 40.71
N ILE A 264 -12.59 -21.86 40.17
CA ILE A 264 -11.53 -21.17 40.91
C ILE A 264 -10.87 -20.12 40.03
N ASP A 265 -10.34 -19.09 40.66
CA ASP A 265 -9.39 -18.18 40.03
C ASP A 265 -8.03 -18.88 39.95
N PHE A 266 -7.48 -19.01 38.74
CA PHE A 266 -6.24 -19.72 38.49
C PHE A 266 -5.05 -19.18 39.27
N LYS A 267 -5.02 -17.88 39.55
CA LYS A 267 -3.93 -17.26 40.33
C LYS A 267 -3.77 -17.85 41.73
N ASN A 268 -4.84 -18.45 42.28
CA ASN A 268 -4.86 -19.01 43.62
C ASN A 268 -4.53 -20.52 43.66
N ASP A 269 -4.33 -21.17 42.51
CA ASP A 269 -3.93 -22.58 42.43
C ASP A 269 -2.47 -22.71 42.02
N GLN A 270 -1.69 -23.47 42.80
CA GLN A 270 -0.25 -23.62 42.62
C GLN A 270 0.16 -24.15 41.23
N THR A 271 -0.71 -24.87 40.54
CA THR A 271 -0.41 -25.47 39.23
C THR A 271 -0.99 -24.67 38.06
N LEU A 272 -1.96 -23.80 38.33
CA LEU A 272 -2.63 -22.99 37.29
C LEU A 272 -2.25 -21.52 37.36
N CYS A 273 -1.59 -21.06 38.42
CA CYS A 273 -1.21 -19.65 38.56
C CYS A 273 -0.24 -19.14 37.50
N GLU A 274 0.47 -20.05 36.82
CA GLU A 274 1.38 -19.79 35.69
C GLU A 274 0.73 -20.08 34.33
N PHE A 275 -0.53 -20.55 34.32
CA PHE A 275 -1.23 -20.87 33.10
C PHE A 275 -1.40 -19.62 32.23
N SER A 276 -1.27 -19.79 30.92
CA SER A 276 -1.76 -18.82 29.95
C SER A 276 -2.16 -19.56 28.68
N GLY A 277 -3.31 -19.21 28.11
CA GLY A 277 -3.82 -19.85 26.89
C GLY A 277 -5.32 -20.15 27.00
N THR A 278 -5.73 -21.28 26.43
CA THR A 278 -7.16 -21.66 26.36
C THR A 278 -7.48 -22.77 27.36
N ALA A 279 -8.26 -22.45 28.38
CA ALA A 279 -8.83 -23.42 29.31
C ALA A 279 -10.19 -23.92 28.79
N ILE A 280 -10.36 -25.24 28.74
CA ILE A 280 -11.61 -25.87 28.29
C ILE A 280 -12.30 -26.50 29.50
N TYR A 281 -13.47 -25.97 29.84
CA TYR A 281 -14.35 -26.50 30.88
C TYR A 281 -15.45 -27.33 30.22
N SER A 282 -15.67 -28.54 30.71
CA SER A 282 -16.74 -29.42 30.19
C SER A 282 -17.54 -29.99 31.35
N THR A 283 -18.86 -29.94 31.24
CA THR A 283 -19.77 -30.53 32.22
C THR A 283 -21.05 -31.04 31.58
N GLN A 284 -21.83 -31.80 32.33
CA GLN A 284 -23.18 -32.18 31.97
C GLN A 284 -24.14 -31.77 33.09
N PHE A 285 -25.34 -31.32 32.72
CA PHE A 285 -26.36 -30.95 33.68
C PHE A 285 -27.75 -31.34 33.18
N ASN A 286 -28.68 -31.56 34.10
CA ASN A 286 -30.07 -31.92 33.77
C ASN A 286 -31.00 -30.73 34.00
N VAL A 287 -31.98 -30.58 33.11
CA VAL A 287 -33.00 -29.53 33.20
C VAL A 287 -34.41 -30.13 33.08
N SER A 288 -35.34 -29.69 33.92
CA SER A 288 -36.73 -30.15 33.96
C SER A 288 -37.71 -29.32 33.12
N ASP A 289 -37.36 -28.08 32.78
CA ASP A 289 -38.18 -27.14 32.03
C ASP A 289 -37.32 -26.22 31.14
N ASN A 290 -37.86 -25.71 30.04
CA ASN A 290 -37.15 -24.78 29.15
C ASN A 290 -37.48 -23.30 29.43
N GLN A 291 -37.88 -22.96 30.66
CA GLN A 291 -38.30 -21.59 30.98
C GLN A 291 -37.12 -20.64 31.20
N ARG A 292 -35.91 -21.18 31.40
CA ARG A 292 -34.69 -20.40 31.61
C ARG A 292 -33.92 -20.31 30.31
N THR A 293 -33.87 -19.12 29.75
CA THR A 293 -33.33 -18.85 28.41
C THR A 293 -31.94 -18.22 28.43
N LEU A 294 -31.39 -17.92 29.61
CA LEU A 294 -30.11 -17.25 29.74
C LEU A 294 -29.12 -18.07 30.59
N LEU A 295 -27.94 -18.37 30.05
CA LEU A 295 -26.81 -18.93 30.78
C LEU A 295 -25.84 -17.82 31.15
N SER A 296 -25.67 -17.57 32.45
CA SER A 296 -24.65 -16.66 32.99
C SER A 296 -23.44 -17.46 33.46
N LEU A 297 -22.24 -17.06 33.05
CA LEU A 297 -20.99 -17.65 33.54
C LEU A 297 -20.48 -16.98 34.83
N GLY A 298 -21.16 -15.95 35.33
CA GLY A 298 -20.69 -15.15 36.45
C GLY A 298 -19.36 -14.46 36.13
N GLU A 299 -18.41 -14.53 37.06
CA GLU A 299 -17.10 -13.91 36.91
C GLU A 299 -16.16 -14.78 36.05
N VAL A 300 -15.68 -14.19 34.96
CA VAL A 300 -14.75 -14.79 34.01
C VAL A 300 -13.62 -13.81 33.76
N PHE A 301 -12.39 -14.27 33.91
CA PHE A 301 -11.17 -13.53 33.61
C PHE A 301 -10.57 -14.03 32.31
N GLY A 302 -11.06 -13.46 31.21
CA GLY A 302 -10.65 -13.81 29.85
C GLY A 302 -11.79 -13.66 28.85
N ILE A 303 -11.56 -14.14 27.63
CA ILE A 303 -12.60 -14.23 26.60
C ILE A 303 -13.24 -15.60 26.70
N SER A 304 -14.56 -15.67 26.81
CA SER A 304 -15.28 -16.95 26.82
C SER A 304 -15.96 -17.26 25.50
N GLU A 305 -16.01 -18.54 25.15
CA GLU A 305 -16.81 -19.12 24.08
C GLU A 305 -17.65 -20.25 24.67
N VAL A 306 -18.94 -20.33 24.35
CA VAL A 306 -19.82 -21.38 24.87
C VAL A 306 -20.38 -22.23 23.75
N THR A 307 -20.33 -23.55 23.95
CA THR A 307 -21.03 -24.53 23.13
C THR A 307 -21.95 -25.38 24.01
N LEU A 308 -23.24 -25.42 23.68
CA LEU A 308 -24.25 -26.20 24.40
C LEU A 308 -24.87 -27.21 23.44
N ASN A 309 -24.81 -28.50 23.77
CA ASN A 309 -25.30 -29.61 22.94
C ASN A 309 -24.77 -29.58 21.49
N GLY A 310 -23.52 -29.16 21.31
CA GLY A 310 -22.88 -29.00 20.00
C GLY A 310 -23.24 -27.72 19.25
N ILE A 311 -24.12 -26.87 19.79
CA ILE A 311 -24.49 -25.57 19.22
C ILE A 311 -23.61 -24.49 19.84
N ASN A 312 -22.87 -23.77 18.99
CA ASN A 312 -22.05 -22.64 19.40
C ASN A 312 -22.93 -21.41 19.70
N LEU A 313 -22.80 -20.86 20.91
CA LEU A 313 -23.56 -19.70 21.40
C LEU A 313 -22.79 -18.37 21.25
N GLY A 314 -21.61 -18.42 20.64
CA GLY A 314 -20.74 -17.27 20.38
C GLY A 314 -19.76 -16.97 21.50
N HIS A 315 -19.26 -15.73 21.50
CA HIS A 315 -18.18 -15.27 22.38
C HIS A 315 -18.58 -14.05 23.22
N ARG A 316 -17.99 -13.93 24.41
CA ARG A 316 -18.00 -12.72 25.25
C ARG A 316 -16.58 -12.33 25.60
N TRP A 317 -16.22 -11.11 25.21
CA TRP A 317 -14.87 -10.55 25.40
C TRP A 317 -14.86 -9.35 26.37
N PHE A 318 -16.04 -8.87 26.79
CA PHE A 318 -16.22 -7.81 27.77
C PHE A 318 -17.62 -7.89 28.40
N GLY A 319 -17.79 -7.20 29.53
CA GLY A 319 -19.08 -7.08 30.20
C GLY A 319 -19.52 -8.38 30.87
N GLU A 320 -20.84 -8.58 30.98
CA GLU A 320 -21.39 -9.80 31.56
C GLU A 320 -21.32 -10.98 30.59
N HIS A 321 -20.86 -12.12 31.09
CA HIS A 321 -20.69 -13.35 30.31
C HIS A 321 -22.01 -14.14 30.23
N ASN A 322 -23.02 -13.53 29.60
CA ASN A 322 -24.37 -14.08 29.45
C ASN A 322 -24.64 -14.56 28.01
N TYR A 323 -25.29 -15.72 27.89
CA TYR A 323 -25.55 -16.42 26.62
C TYR A 323 -27.00 -16.82 26.51
N ASP A 324 -27.62 -16.52 25.37
CA ASP A 324 -28.97 -17.02 25.06
C ASP A 324 -28.89 -18.51 24.73
N VAL A 325 -29.63 -19.32 25.48
CA VAL A 325 -29.69 -20.78 25.33
C VAL A 325 -31.02 -21.25 24.74
N SER A 326 -31.93 -20.34 24.37
CA SER A 326 -33.30 -20.67 23.95
C SER A 326 -33.37 -21.72 22.83
N ASN A 327 -32.39 -21.69 21.92
CA ASN A 327 -32.34 -22.58 20.76
C ASN A 327 -31.45 -23.82 20.96
N ALA A 328 -30.77 -23.92 22.11
CA ALA A 328 -29.78 -24.98 22.37
C ALA A 328 -30.11 -25.84 23.60
N LEU A 329 -30.85 -25.30 24.56
CA LEU A 329 -31.22 -26.00 25.78
C LEU A 329 -32.32 -27.04 25.52
N ILE A 330 -32.13 -28.26 26.03
CA ILE A 330 -33.12 -29.34 25.94
C ILE A 330 -33.58 -29.79 27.34
N ILE A 331 -34.81 -30.29 27.44
CA ILE A 331 -35.28 -30.98 28.65
C ILE A 331 -34.53 -32.31 28.77
N GLY A 332 -34.00 -32.60 29.96
CA GLY A 332 -33.10 -33.72 30.20
C GLY A 332 -31.64 -33.31 30.25
N THR A 333 -30.75 -34.19 29.79
CA THR A 333 -29.30 -34.02 29.91
C THR A 333 -28.74 -33.11 28.83
N ASN A 334 -27.99 -32.09 29.24
CA ASN A 334 -27.31 -31.14 28.38
C ASN A 334 -25.79 -31.26 28.56
N VAL A 335 -25.04 -31.15 27.46
CA VAL A 335 -23.57 -31.14 27.44
C VAL A 335 -23.09 -29.72 27.20
N LEU A 336 -22.31 -29.18 28.14
CA LEU A 336 -21.79 -27.83 28.09
C LEU A 336 -20.26 -27.85 27.96
N GLU A 337 -19.76 -27.14 26.95
CA GLU A 337 -18.35 -26.83 26.79
C GLU A 337 -18.17 -25.31 26.83
N ILE A 338 -17.22 -24.85 27.63
CA ILE A 338 -16.86 -23.43 27.75
C ILE A 338 -15.36 -23.33 27.53
N LYS A 339 -14.93 -22.53 26.55
CA LYS A 339 -13.52 -22.19 26.38
C LYS A 339 -13.29 -20.81 26.95
N VAL A 340 -12.27 -20.67 27.79
CA VAL A 340 -11.81 -19.38 28.33
C VAL A 340 -10.39 -19.14 27.86
N ILE A 341 -10.21 -18.08 27.08
CA ILE A 341 -8.92 -17.64 26.55
C ILE A 341 -8.39 -16.55 27.49
N THR A 342 -7.25 -16.81 28.12
CA THR A 342 -6.64 -15.92 29.11
C THR A 342 -5.58 -15.02 28.48
N THR A 343 -4.99 -14.13 29.28
CA THR A 343 -3.84 -13.33 28.83
C THR A 343 -2.56 -14.16 28.85
N LEU A 344 -1.48 -13.66 28.27
CA LEU A 344 -0.14 -14.28 28.41
C LEU A 344 0.60 -13.85 29.68
N SER A 345 -0.04 -13.06 30.55
CA SER A 345 0.65 -12.35 31.64
C SER A 345 1.29 -13.30 32.65
N ASN A 346 0.56 -14.33 33.07
CA ASN A 346 1.01 -15.28 34.09
C ASN A 346 2.13 -16.20 33.58
N TYR A 347 2.06 -16.65 32.32
CA TYR A 347 3.15 -17.42 31.74
C TYR A 347 4.40 -16.56 31.49
N PHE A 348 4.23 -15.31 31.06
CA PHE A 348 5.36 -14.40 30.80
C PHE A 348 6.15 -14.03 32.07
N SER A 349 5.58 -14.17 33.27
CA SER A 349 6.32 -13.91 34.52
C SER A 349 7.30 -15.03 34.88
N VAL A 350 7.04 -16.26 34.44
CA VAL A 350 7.89 -17.43 34.70
C VAL A 350 8.72 -17.85 33.49
N TRP A 351 8.44 -17.27 32.32
CA TRP A 351 9.21 -17.54 31.12
C TRP A 351 10.63 -16.96 31.22
N GLU A 352 11.64 -17.82 31.17
CA GLU A 352 13.06 -17.44 31.13
C GLU A 352 13.45 -16.80 29.78
N ASN A 353 12.91 -15.60 29.54
CA ASN A 353 13.18 -14.79 28.35
C ASN A 353 13.53 -13.35 28.78
N PRO A 354 14.73 -12.84 28.43
CA PRO A 354 15.17 -11.50 28.84
C PRO A 354 14.22 -10.37 28.42
N VAL A 355 13.55 -10.50 27.26
CA VAL A 355 12.57 -9.51 26.79
C VAL A 355 11.28 -9.59 27.59
N ALA A 356 10.79 -10.80 27.88
CA ALA A 356 9.59 -10.96 28.70
C ALA A 356 9.80 -10.41 30.11
N GLN A 357 10.95 -10.70 30.72
CA GLN A 357 11.30 -10.26 32.08
C GLN A 357 11.34 -8.74 32.22
N ILE A 358 11.73 -7.98 31.20
CA ILE A 358 11.65 -6.50 31.22
C ILE A 358 10.23 -6.03 31.56
N TRP A 359 9.20 -6.75 31.11
CA TRP A 359 7.81 -6.37 31.28
C TRP A 359 7.11 -7.07 32.45
N THR A 360 7.69 -8.14 32.99
CA THR A 360 7.04 -9.01 33.99
C THR A 360 7.76 -9.09 35.33
N THR A 361 8.98 -8.53 35.46
CA THR A 361 9.69 -8.45 36.75
C THR A 361 8.79 -7.76 37.80
N ASP A 362 8.65 -8.39 38.97
CA ASP A 362 7.84 -7.97 40.12
C ASP A 362 6.31 -7.96 39.95
N ARG A 363 5.77 -8.53 38.86
CA ARG A 363 4.31 -8.64 38.69
C ARG A 363 3.74 -9.82 39.47
N GLN A 364 2.71 -9.55 40.26
CA GLN A 364 1.90 -10.59 40.89
C GLN A 364 1.03 -11.30 39.83
N PRO A 365 0.74 -12.61 39.99
CA PRO A 365 -0.19 -13.31 39.12
C PRO A 365 -1.54 -12.60 39.02
N VAL A 366 -2.03 -12.43 37.80
CA VAL A 366 -3.33 -11.83 37.51
C VAL A 366 -4.42 -12.89 37.55
N SER A 367 -5.65 -12.47 37.82
CA SER A 367 -6.81 -13.35 37.78
C SER A 367 -7.04 -13.88 36.38
N GLU A 368 -7.26 -15.19 36.27
CA GLU A 368 -7.47 -15.89 35.00
C GLU A 368 -8.44 -17.07 35.18
N GLY A 369 -9.14 -17.43 34.09
CA GLY A 369 -10.08 -18.56 34.08
C GLY A 369 -11.52 -18.16 34.43
N MET A 370 -12.32 -19.12 34.88
CA MET A 370 -13.74 -18.93 35.25
C MET A 370 -13.95 -19.22 36.73
N VAL A 371 -14.43 -18.22 37.46
CA VAL A 371 -14.72 -18.28 38.91
C VAL A 371 -16.20 -18.57 39.15
N GLY A 372 -17.08 -18.11 38.26
CA GLY A 372 -18.52 -18.34 38.39
C GLY A 372 -19.21 -17.29 39.29
N PRO A 373 -20.38 -17.63 39.85
CA PRO A 373 -21.12 -18.88 39.67
C PRO A 373 -21.71 -19.00 38.26
N VAL A 374 -21.84 -20.24 37.77
CA VAL A 374 -22.55 -20.51 36.51
C VAL A 374 -24.03 -20.74 36.82
N LEU A 375 -24.89 -19.93 36.23
CA LEU A 375 -26.33 -19.90 36.53
C LEU A 375 -27.16 -20.01 35.25
N LEU A 376 -28.28 -20.72 35.36
CA LEU A 376 -29.32 -20.72 34.35
C LEU A 376 -30.47 -19.85 34.85
N LEU A 377 -30.77 -18.77 34.12
CA LEU A 377 -31.64 -17.68 34.53
C LEU A 377 -32.85 -17.57 33.60
N LYS A 378 -33.97 -17.10 34.17
CA LYS A 378 -35.15 -16.72 33.40
C LYS A 378 -34.97 -15.28 32.93
N GLN A 379 -35.13 -15.04 31.63
CA GLN A 379 -35.15 -13.68 31.10
C GLN A 379 -36.51 -13.05 31.44
N GLU A 380 -36.50 -11.94 32.17
CA GLU A 380 -37.72 -11.18 32.51
C GLU A 380 -38.26 -10.39 31.33
#